data_AF-A0A356J3E4-F1
#
_entry.id   AF-A0A356J3E4-F1
#
_cell.length_a   1.000
_cell.length_b   1.000
_cell.length_c   1.000
_cell.angle_alpha   90.00
_cell.angle_beta   90.00
_cell.angle_gamma   90.00
#
_symmetry.space_group_name_H-M   'P 1'
#
loop_
_entity.id
_entity.type
_entity.pdbx_description
1 polymer ?
#
loop_
_entity_poly.entity_id
_entity_poly.type
_entity_poly.pdbx_seq_one_letter_code
_entity_poly.pdbx_strand_id
1 'polypeptide(L)'
;MKQNSRRTAAFIIARWLITKEFPSNLLPQDADRAFVQDLVYTTIRRLRALRFILGDYVKTWPKGELEALLYVGAAQILYMPSVPDFAAVNETVEAAKQAANPSIARVTNAVLRNLLRHREEVESKLAAAAPETRESFPSALARRWVARYGQENAARLMALFNEPAETYLARRPTATDSEPFEKVPRGTRIEDLPGYAEGMFIVQDPATAGAVELMQVVPGESVLDACAAPGGKTVQLFWRGAHVTACEVNP
;
A
#
# COMPACT_ATOMS: atom_id res chain seq x y z
N MET A 1 18.80 2.12 -22.78
CA MET A 1 18.43 3.26 -21.90
C MET A 1 17.74 2.70 -20.67
N LYS A 2 18.16 3.06 -19.47
CA LYS A 2 17.45 2.69 -18.23
C LYS A 2 16.04 3.30 -18.29
N GLN A 3 15.00 2.50 -18.11
CA GLN A 3 13.62 2.99 -18.11
C GLN A 3 13.41 3.88 -16.87
N ASN A 4 12.87 5.07 -17.06
CA ASN A 4 12.63 5.99 -15.95
C ASN A 4 11.53 5.39 -15.03
N SER A 5 11.85 5.14 -13.77
CA SER A 5 10.95 4.46 -12.82
C SER A 5 9.66 5.27 -12.56
N ARG A 6 9.69 6.61 -12.68
CA ARG A 6 8.49 7.47 -12.54
C ARG A 6 7.57 7.32 -13.74
N ARG A 7 8.14 7.11 -14.93
CA ARG A 7 7.34 6.79 -16.13
C ARG A 7 6.61 5.46 -15.95
N THR A 8 7.31 4.44 -15.47
CA THR A 8 6.71 3.13 -15.18
C THR A 8 5.58 3.27 -14.16
N ALA A 9 5.82 3.99 -13.05
CA ALA A 9 4.78 4.25 -12.05
C ALA A 9 3.60 5.04 -12.64
N ALA A 10 3.83 6.09 -13.43
CA ALA A 10 2.76 6.88 -14.04
C ALA A 10 1.94 6.05 -15.03
N PHE A 11 2.56 5.17 -15.82
CA PHE A 11 1.84 4.23 -16.68
C PHE A 11 0.91 3.31 -15.88
N ILE A 12 1.44 2.72 -14.81
CA ILE A 12 0.68 1.85 -13.91
C ILE A 12 -0.51 2.61 -13.30
N ILE A 13 -0.30 3.82 -12.80
CA ILE A 13 -1.34 4.67 -12.21
C ILE A 13 -2.39 5.06 -13.25
N ALA A 14 -1.98 5.46 -14.46
CA ALA A 14 -2.91 5.82 -15.54
C ALA A 14 -3.83 4.63 -15.89
N ARG A 15 -3.28 3.41 -15.98
CA ARG A 15 -4.08 2.21 -16.20
C ARG A 15 -5.00 1.92 -15.02
N TRP A 16 -4.48 1.93 -13.78
CA TRP A 16 -5.30 1.70 -12.58
C TRP A 16 -6.45 2.69 -12.45
N LEU A 17 -6.25 3.97 -12.81
CA LEU A 17 -7.30 4.98 -12.80
C LEU A 17 -8.50 4.60 -13.70
N ILE A 18 -8.24 3.87 -14.78
CA ILE A 18 -9.26 3.39 -15.74
C ILE A 18 -9.84 2.03 -15.29
N THR A 19 -8.98 1.04 -15.06
CA THR A 19 -9.42 -0.36 -14.91
C THR A 19 -9.79 -0.72 -13.47
N LYS A 20 -9.26 0.01 -12.49
CA LYS A 20 -9.32 -0.34 -11.05
C LYS A 20 -8.71 -1.70 -10.70
N GLU A 21 -8.00 -2.33 -11.64
CA GLU A 21 -7.28 -3.58 -11.42
C GLU A 21 -5.98 -3.32 -10.65
N PHE A 22 -5.72 -4.12 -9.63
CA PHE A 22 -4.55 -3.93 -8.79
C PHE A 22 -3.24 -4.12 -9.57
N PRO A 23 -2.24 -3.24 -9.39
CA PRO A 23 -1.10 -3.13 -10.30
C PRO A 23 0.00 -4.18 -10.10
N SER A 24 -0.17 -5.18 -9.23
CA SER A 24 0.87 -6.15 -8.89
C SER A 24 1.50 -6.83 -10.10
N ASN A 25 0.69 -7.15 -11.11
CA ASN A 25 1.13 -7.80 -12.35
C ASN A 25 1.84 -6.85 -13.33
N LEU A 26 1.86 -5.54 -13.04
CA LEU A 26 2.47 -4.50 -13.88
C LEU A 26 3.78 -3.96 -13.29
N LEU A 27 4.17 -4.41 -12.10
CA LEU A 27 5.43 -4.02 -11.48
C LEU A 27 6.62 -4.60 -12.28
N PRO A 28 7.71 -3.83 -12.45
CA PRO A 28 8.90 -4.33 -13.16
C PRO A 28 9.58 -5.45 -12.36
N GLN A 29 10.39 -6.25 -13.04
CA GLN A 29 11.14 -7.37 -12.45
C GLN A 29 12.63 -7.05 -12.25
N ASP A 30 13.00 -5.78 -12.36
CA ASP A 30 14.37 -5.29 -12.25
C ASP A 30 14.64 -4.62 -10.88
N ALA A 31 15.83 -4.02 -10.74
CA ALA A 31 16.26 -3.36 -9.52
C ALA A 31 15.38 -2.17 -9.10
N ASP A 32 14.61 -1.58 -10.01
CA ASP A 32 13.73 -0.45 -9.69
C ASP A 32 12.37 -0.91 -9.13
N ARG A 33 12.07 -2.21 -9.10
CA ARG A 33 10.81 -2.80 -8.60
C ARG A 33 10.37 -2.24 -7.25
N ALA A 34 11.26 -2.25 -6.26
CA ALA A 34 10.93 -1.80 -4.92
C ALA A 34 10.50 -0.33 -4.90
N PHE A 35 11.22 0.53 -5.62
CA PHE A 35 10.90 1.95 -5.72
C PHE A 35 9.58 2.20 -6.46
N VAL A 36 9.37 1.54 -7.61
CA VAL A 36 8.13 1.67 -8.39
C VAL A 36 6.93 1.20 -7.57
N GLN A 37 7.07 0.07 -6.86
CA GLN A 37 6.04 -0.47 -6.00
C GLN A 37 5.66 0.51 -4.88
N ASP A 38 6.65 1.06 -4.17
CA ASP A 38 6.40 2.02 -3.08
C ASP A 38 5.73 3.30 -3.60
N LEU A 39 6.19 3.82 -4.74
CA LEU A 39 5.61 4.99 -5.39
C LEU A 39 4.16 4.76 -5.85
N VAL A 40 3.89 3.64 -6.51
CA VAL A 40 2.53 3.29 -6.97
C VAL A 40 1.59 3.12 -5.77
N TYR A 41 1.99 2.36 -4.75
CA TYR A 41 1.14 2.16 -3.58
C TYR A 41 0.91 3.45 -2.80
N THR A 42 1.94 4.26 -2.61
CA THR A 42 1.81 5.56 -1.94
C THR A 42 0.87 6.48 -2.71
N THR A 43 0.98 6.51 -4.05
CA THR A 43 0.11 7.31 -4.91
C THR A 43 -1.36 6.88 -4.81
N ILE A 44 -1.64 5.58 -4.90
CA ILE A 44 -3.02 5.05 -4.80
C ILE A 44 -3.58 5.29 -3.39
N ARG A 45 -2.79 4.97 -2.36
CA ARG A 45 -3.16 5.13 -0.95
C ARG A 45 -3.51 6.59 -0.62
N ARG A 46 -2.77 7.55 -1.18
CA ARG A 46 -2.96 8.99 -0.93
C ARG A 46 -3.76 9.72 -2.01
N LEU A 47 -4.43 8.99 -2.92
CA LEU A 47 -5.01 9.57 -4.14
C LEU A 47 -5.98 10.73 -3.89
N ARG A 48 -6.89 10.58 -2.92
CA ARG A 48 -7.88 11.63 -2.62
C ARG A 48 -7.23 12.86 -1.98
N ALA A 49 -6.24 12.68 -1.12
CA ALA A 49 -5.45 13.77 -0.55
C ALA A 49 -4.64 14.50 -1.63
N LEU A 50 -3.98 13.76 -2.52
CA LEU A 50 -3.24 14.31 -3.66
C LEU A 50 -4.17 15.08 -4.59
N ARG A 51 -5.35 14.54 -4.89
CA ARG A 51 -6.35 15.21 -5.74
C ARG A 51 -6.86 16.50 -5.09
N PHE A 52 -7.11 16.47 -3.79
CA PHE A 52 -7.54 17.64 -3.03
C PHE A 52 -6.54 18.79 -3.10
N ILE A 53 -5.24 18.48 -2.97
CA ILE A 53 -4.17 19.48 -3.07
C ILE A 53 -3.91 19.92 -4.51
N LEU A 54 -3.78 18.99 -5.45
CA LEU A 54 -3.52 19.32 -6.86
C LEU A 54 -4.64 20.15 -7.48
N GLY A 55 -5.85 20.09 -6.93
CA GLY A 55 -6.98 20.93 -7.35
C GLY A 55 -6.70 22.43 -7.27
N ASP A 56 -5.80 22.89 -6.39
CA ASP A 56 -5.43 24.31 -6.31
C ASP A 56 -4.45 24.73 -7.41
N TYR A 57 -3.69 23.78 -7.95
CA TYR A 57 -2.63 24.04 -8.93
C TYR A 57 -3.08 23.75 -10.36
N VAL A 58 -4.27 23.17 -10.53
CA VAL A 58 -4.78 22.68 -11.82
C VAL A 58 -6.18 23.22 -12.05
N LYS A 59 -6.31 24.19 -12.97
CA LYS A 59 -7.59 24.84 -13.31
C LYS A 59 -8.59 23.87 -13.96
N THR A 60 -8.12 23.06 -14.91
CA THR A 60 -8.92 22.04 -15.59
C THR A 60 -8.27 20.69 -15.34
N TRP A 61 -8.98 19.79 -14.65
CA TRP A 61 -8.42 18.51 -14.26
C TRP A 61 -8.06 17.66 -15.50
N PRO A 62 -6.79 17.26 -15.67
CA PRO A 62 -6.36 16.45 -16.80
C PRO A 62 -6.85 15.01 -16.65
N LYS A 63 -6.81 14.24 -17.75
CA LYS A 63 -7.01 12.79 -17.75
C LYS A 63 -5.78 12.10 -18.34
N GLY A 64 -5.58 10.84 -17.97
CA GLY A 64 -4.53 10.00 -18.58
C GLY A 64 -3.13 10.33 -18.07
N GLU A 65 -2.15 10.41 -18.97
CA GLU A 65 -0.73 10.47 -18.61
C GLU A 65 -0.36 11.68 -17.74
N LEU A 66 -0.88 12.87 -18.05
CA LEU A 66 -0.63 14.07 -17.23
C LEU A 66 -1.20 13.92 -15.82
N GLU A 67 -2.40 13.37 -15.68
CA GLU A 67 -3.02 13.12 -14.37
C GLU A 67 -2.14 12.19 -13.52
N ALA A 68 -1.68 11.08 -14.10
CA ALA A 68 -0.82 10.14 -13.41
C ALA A 68 0.56 10.72 -13.04
N LEU A 69 1.16 11.54 -13.92
CA LEU A 69 2.44 12.21 -13.63
C LEU A 69 2.32 13.23 -12.50
N LEU A 70 1.23 14.00 -12.44
CA LEU A 70 0.99 14.93 -11.34
C LEU A 70 0.83 14.20 -10.02
N TYR A 71 0.08 13.09 -10.00
CA TYR A 71 -0.05 12.26 -8.82
C TYR A 71 1.29 11.66 -8.38
N VAL A 72 2.06 11.08 -9.30
CA VAL A 72 3.39 10.50 -9.03
C VAL A 72 4.36 11.55 -8.49
N GLY A 73 4.40 12.74 -9.10
CA GLY A 73 5.28 13.82 -8.65
C GLY A 73 4.89 14.34 -7.26
N ALA A 74 3.61 14.61 -7.04
CA ALA A 74 3.11 15.11 -5.76
C ALA A 74 3.23 14.07 -4.64
N ALA A 75 3.04 12.79 -4.94
CA ALA A 75 3.23 11.70 -3.98
C ALA A 75 4.68 11.65 -3.46
N GLN A 76 5.65 11.82 -4.34
CA GLN A 76 7.06 11.86 -3.95
C GLN A 76 7.35 13.04 -3.02
N ILE A 77 6.89 14.24 -3.41
CA ILE A 77 7.12 15.47 -2.63
C ILE A 77 6.51 15.37 -1.22
N LEU A 78 5.27 14.91 -1.12
CA LEU A 78 4.49 14.99 0.12
C LEU A 78 4.61 13.75 1.01
N TYR A 79 4.89 12.57 0.45
CA TYR A 79 4.76 11.30 1.19
C TYR A 79 5.98 10.38 1.08
N MET A 80 7.03 10.77 0.35
CA MET A 80 8.26 9.98 0.22
C MET A 80 9.48 10.78 0.67
N PRO A 81 9.69 10.98 1.99
CA PRO A 81 10.76 11.83 2.52
C PRO A 81 12.18 11.35 2.16
N SER A 82 12.34 10.09 1.76
CA SER A 82 13.60 9.54 1.26
C SER A 82 13.96 9.99 -0.17
N VAL A 83 13.02 10.59 -0.91
CA VAL A 83 13.25 11.10 -2.27
C VAL A 83 13.59 12.59 -2.19
N PRO A 84 14.80 13.01 -2.62
CA PRO A 84 15.14 14.44 -2.66
C PRO A 84 14.16 15.23 -3.55
N ASP A 85 13.74 16.41 -3.09
CA ASP A 85 12.73 17.22 -3.78
C ASP A 85 13.11 17.55 -5.23
N PHE A 86 14.39 17.88 -5.49
CA PHE A 86 14.87 18.14 -6.84
C PHE A 86 14.75 16.91 -7.75
N ALA A 87 14.98 15.71 -7.21
CA ALA A 87 14.87 14.45 -7.94
C ALA A 87 13.39 14.11 -8.19
N ALA A 88 12.51 14.32 -7.20
CA ALA A 88 11.06 14.13 -7.35
C ALA A 88 10.52 14.96 -8.52
N VAL A 89 10.92 16.23 -8.63
CA VAL A 89 10.51 17.10 -9.74
C VAL A 89 11.21 16.71 -11.04
N ASN A 90 12.54 16.68 -11.08
CA ASN A 90 13.29 16.49 -12.32
C ASN A 90 13.01 15.14 -12.96
N GLU A 91 13.03 14.04 -12.21
CA GLU A 91 12.78 12.70 -12.76
C GLU A 91 11.35 12.54 -13.28
N THR A 92 10.37 13.19 -12.62
CA THR A 92 8.98 13.17 -13.08
C THR A 92 8.81 14.02 -14.36
N VAL A 93 9.57 15.12 -14.50
CA VAL A 93 9.59 15.92 -15.72
C VAL A 93 10.30 15.20 -16.86
N GLU A 94 11.41 14.49 -16.60
CA GLU A 94 12.07 13.64 -17.60
C GLU A 94 11.17 12.50 -18.06
N ALA A 95 10.40 11.89 -17.14
CA ALA A 95 9.34 10.94 -17.51
C ALA A 95 8.30 11.58 -18.43
N ALA A 96 7.85 12.80 -18.09
CA ALA A 96 6.86 13.55 -18.85
C ALA A 96 7.34 13.99 -20.25
N LYS A 97 8.65 14.17 -20.47
CA LYS A 97 9.22 14.48 -21.79
C LYS A 97 9.08 13.33 -22.80
N GLN A 98 8.85 12.12 -22.30
CA GLN A 98 8.63 10.95 -23.15
C GLN A 98 7.15 10.76 -23.54
N ALA A 99 6.27 11.65 -23.07
CA ALA A 99 4.88 11.70 -23.48
C ALA A 99 4.75 12.21 -24.92
N ALA A 100 3.69 11.81 -25.62
CA ALA A 100 3.45 12.25 -26.99
C ALA A 100 3.23 13.78 -27.12
N ASN A 101 2.74 14.42 -26.05
CA ASN A 101 2.45 15.85 -26.04
C ASN A 101 3.50 16.64 -25.22
N PRO A 102 4.33 17.49 -25.86
CA PRO A 102 5.37 18.27 -25.18
C PRO A 102 4.86 19.21 -24.08
N SER A 103 3.57 19.60 -24.13
CA SER A 103 2.98 20.44 -23.07
C SER A 103 2.89 19.73 -21.72
N ILE A 104 2.83 18.39 -21.71
CA ILE A 104 2.75 17.60 -20.47
C ILE A 104 3.97 17.86 -19.59
N ALA A 105 5.18 17.80 -20.14
CA ALA A 105 6.40 18.09 -19.39
C ALA A 105 6.43 19.50 -18.79
N ARG A 106 5.98 20.50 -19.56
CA ARG A 106 5.90 21.89 -19.11
C ARG A 106 4.89 22.08 -17.97
N VAL A 107 3.69 21.49 -18.09
CA VAL A 107 2.65 21.57 -17.05
C VAL A 107 3.08 20.83 -15.80
N THR A 108 3.58 19.60 -15.93
CA THR A 108 4.11 18.80 -14.82
C THR A 108 5.17 19.58 -14.05
N ASN A 109 6.15 20.15 -14.75
CA ASN A 109 7.20 20.95 -14.12
C ASN A 109 6.64 22.18 -13.39
N ALA A 110 5.73 22.93 -14.02
CA ALA A 110 5.15 24.13 -13.44
C ALA A 110 4.35 23.81 -12.16
N VAL A 111 3.49 22.79 -12.22
CA VAL A 111 2.65 22.38 -11.08
C VAL A 111 3.51 21.87 -9.92
N LEU A 112 4.44 20.94 -10.18
CA LEU A 112 5.25 20.35 -9.11
C LEU A 112 6.20 21.35 -8.46
N ARG A 113 6.80 22.27 -9.25
CA ARG A 113 7.62 23.35 -8.67
C ARG A 113 6.79 24.33 -7.85
N ASN A 114 5.56 24.61 -8.26
CA ASN A 114 4.68 25.50 -7.52
C ASN A 114 4.20 24.86 -6.21
N LEU A 115 3.83 23.57 -6.25
CA LEU A 115 3.50 22.78 -5.07
C LEU A 115 4.67 22.75 -4.08
N LEU A 116 5.89 22.46 -4.57
CA LEU A 116 7.08 22.40 -3.73
C LEU A 116 7.41 23.76 -3.08
N ARG A 117 7.22 24.87 -3.81
CA ARG A 117 7.44 26.22 -3.27
C ARG A 117 6.50 26.57 -2.11
N HIS A 118 5.27 26.04 -2.13
CA HIS A 118 4.25 26.29 -1.12
C HIS A 118 4.00 25.05 -0.26
N ARG A 119 5.03 24.21 -0.04
CA ARG A 119 4.90 22.93 0.67
C ARG A 119 4.29 23.09 2.06
N GLU A 120 4.75 24.08 2.83
CA GLU A 120 4.25 24.31 4.19
C GLU A 120 2.75 24.69 4.20
N GLU A 121 2.31 25.51 3.26
CA GLU A 121 0.90 25.87 3.11
C GLU A 121 0.05 24.65 2.71
N VAL A 122 0.58 23.82 1.80
CA VAL A 122 -0.05 22.57 1.37
C VAL A 122 -0.19 21.58 2.53
N GLU A 123 0.86 21.40 3.33
CA GLU A 123 0.87 20.51 4.50
C GLU A 123 -0.10 21.02 5.57
N SER A 124 -0.14 22.33 5.82
CA SER A 124 -1.11 22.96 6.73
C SER A 124 -2.54 22.78 6.25
N LYS A 125 -2.80 22.97 4.94
CA LYS A 125 -4.11 22.73 4.32
C LYS A 125 -4.54 21.26 4.44
N LEU A 126 -3.62 20.32 4.22
CA LEU A 126 -3.91 18.89 4.43
C LEU A 126 -4.23 18.59 5.89
N ALA A 127 -3.46 19.14 6.83
CA ALA A 127 -3.66 18.94 8.26
C ALA A 127 -5.05 19.43 8.71
N ALA A 128 -5.51 20.57 8.17
CA ALA A 128 -6.82 21.17 8.45
C ALA A 128 -8.00 20.49 7.70
N ALA A 129 -7.73 19.65 6.71
CA ALA A 129 -8.78 18.96 5.97
C ALA A 129 -9.50 17.92 6.84
N ALA A 130 -10.73 17.58 6.47
CA ALA A 130 -11.46 16.49 7.11
C ALA A 130 -10.64 15.18 7.06
N PRO A 131 -10.66 14.36 8.12
CA PRO A 131 -9.84 13.15 8.20
C PRO A 131 -9.99 12.22 6.99
N GLU A 132 -11.19 12.07 6.44
CA GLU A 132 -11.40 11.21 5.26
C GLU A 132 -10.78 11.77 3.97
N THR A 133 -10.55 13.08 3.90
CA THR A 133 -9.84 13.70 2.77
C THR A 133 -8.34 13.56 2.97
N ARG A 134 -7.84 13.94 4.15
CA ARG A 134 -6.41 13.85 4.51
C ARG A 134 -5.88 12.43 4.42
N GLU A 135 -6.65 11.47 4.90
CA GLU A 135 -6.31 10.05 4.89
C GLU A 135 -6.85 9.31 3.66
N SER A 136 -7.41 10.01 2.67
CA SER A 136 -7.88 9.39 1.43
C SER A 136 -8.89 8.24 1.58
N PHE A 137 -9.77 8.34 2.57
CA PHE A 137 -10.82 7.36 2.83
C PHE A 137 -12.11 7.67 2.06
N PRO A 138 -12.88 6.66 1.61
CA PRO A 138 -14.21 6.89 1.07
C PRO A 138 -15.14 7.52 2.11
N SER A 139 -15.83 8.61 1.76
CA SER A 139 -16.70 9.33 2.72
C SER A 139 -17.79 8.44 3.33
N ALA A 140 -18.30 7.46 2.57
CA ALA A 140 -19.27 6.50 3.08
C ALA A 140 -18.69 5.62 4.20
N LEU A 141 -17.45 5.16 4.06
CA LEU A 141 -16.78 4.35 5.08
C LEU A 141 -16.43 5.20 6.30
N ALA A 142 -15.90 6.41 6.09
CA ALA A 142 -15.59 7.34 7.16
C ALA A 142 -16.83 7.66 8.02
N ARG A 143 -17.98 7.95 7.40
CA ARG A 143 -19.24 8.16 8.13
C ARG A 143 -19.66 6.95 8.95
N ARG A 144 -19.52 5.72 8.42
CA ARG A 144 -19.82 4.49 9.15
C ARG A 144 -18.90 4.30 10.36
N TRP A 145 -17.61 4.60 10.20
CA TRP A 145 -16.64 4.50 11.30
C TRP A 145 -16.87 5.56 12.36
N VAL A 146 -17.17 6.81 11.97
CA VAL A 146 -17.54 7.86 12.93
C VAL A 146 -18.78 7.47 13.72
N ALA A 147 -19.81 6.93 13.06
CA ALA A 147 -21.03 6.47 13.73
C ALA A 147 -20.78 5.31 14.71
N ARG A 148 -19.82 4.43 14.41
CA ARG A 148 -19.54 3.23 15.23
C ARG A 148 -18.52 3.46 16.35
N TYR A 149 -17.49 4.26 16.08
CA TYR A 149 -16.31 4.39 16.94
C TYR A 149 -16.11 5.81 17.50
N GLY A 150 -16.91 6.79 17.07
CA GLY A 150 -16.72 8.20 17.38
C GLY A 150 -15.70 8.87 16.47
N GLN A 151 -15.67 10.21 16.47
CA GLN A 151 -14.82 11.00 15.56
C GLN A 151 -13.33 10.73 15.77
N GLU A 152 -12.87 10.74 17.02
CA GLU A 152 -11.45 10.59 17.34
C GLU A 152 -10.91 9.21 16.92
N ASN A 153 -11.59 8.13 17.31
CA ASN A 153 -11.16 6.77 16.95
C ASN A 153 -11.27 6.51 15.45
N ALA A 154 -12.30 7.03 14.78
CA ALA A 154 -12.41 6.92 13.33
C ALA A 154 -11.25 7.62 12.61
N ALA A 155 -10.85 8.81 13.08
CA ALA A 155 -9.69 9.53 12.55
C ALA A 155 -8.38 8.75 12.77
N ARG A 156 -8.19 8.18 13.97
CA ARG A 156 -7.03 7.33 14.28
C ARG A 156 -6.98 6.08 13.41
N LEU A 157 -8.11 5.40 13.21
CA LEU A 157 -8.19 4.25 12.31
C LEU A 157 -7.85 4.63 10.87
N MET A 158 -8.38 5.73 10.36
CA MET A 158 -8.06 6.18 9.00
C MET A 158 -6.57 6.50 8.82
N ALA A 159 -5.95 7.11 9.83
CA ALA A 159 -4.51 7.36 9.81
C ALA A 159 -3.71 6.04 9.83
N LEU A 160 -4.06 5.10 10.72
CA LEU A 160 -3.39 3.80 10.86
C LEU A 160 -3.41 2.99 9.56
N PHE A 161 -4.55 2.95 8.87
CA PHE A 161 -4.66 2.22 7.59
C PHE A 161 -3.83 2.83 6.45
N ASN A 162 -3.30 4.04 6.64
CA ASN A 162 -2.35 4.64 5.71
C ASN A 162 -0.87 4.45 6.09
N GLU A 163 -0.60 3.86 7.24
CA GLU A 163 0.74 3.48 7.61
C GLU A 163 1.20 2.27 6.78
N PRO A 164 2.51 2.10 6.54
CA PRO A 164 3.02 0.89 5.91
C PRO A 164 2.62 -0.34 6.74
N ALA A 165 2.06 -1.35 6.07
CA ALA A 165 1.74 -2.61 6.72
C ALA A 165 3.00 -3.27 7.27
N GLU A 166 2.91 -3.76 8.50
CA GLU A 166 3.96 -4.56 9.12
C GLU A 166 3.88 -6.00 8.59
N THR A 167 5.04 -6.62 8.41
CA THR A 167 5.12 -8.01 7.96
C THR A 167 5.60 -8.86 9.11
N TYR A 168 4.90 -9.97 9.33
CA TYR A 168 5.18 -10.94 10.40
C TYR A 168 5.36 -12.33 9.82
N LEU A 169 6.29 -13.09 10.39
CA LEU A 169 6.47 -14.52 10.14
C LEU A 169 5.87 -15.27 11.32
N ALA A 170 4.96 -16.21 11.05
CA ALA A 170 4.46 -17.15 12.03
C ALA A 170 5.23 -18.47 11.93
N ARG A 171 5.64 -19.03 13.08
CA ARG A 171 6.32 -20.32 13.18
C ARG A 171 5.46 -21.32 13.94
N ARG A 172 5.77 -22.62 13.77
CA ARG A 172 5.15 -23.67 14.55
C ARG A 172 5.43 -23.44 16.05
N PRO A 173 4.40 -23.33 16.90
CA PRO A 173 4.61 -23.19 18.33
C PRO A 173 5.36 -24.41 18.90
N THR A 174 6.31 -24.15 19.79
CA THR A 174 7.00 -25.18 20.57
C THR A 174 6.62 -25.05 22.04
N ALA A 175 6.92 -26.05 22.87
CA ALA A 175 6.57 -26.02 24.29
C ALA A 175 7.20 -24.85 25.07
N THR A 176 8.23 -24.21 24.52
CA THR A 176 9.05 -23.19 25.18
C THR A 176 8.93 -21.80 24.56
N ASP A 177 8.26 -21.65 23.41
CA ASP A 177 8.22 -20.39 22.67
C ASP A 177 6.90 -19.66 22.88
N SER A 178 6.96 -18.54 23.59
CA SER A 178 5.80 -17.71 23.93
C SER A 178 5.40 -16.73 22.83
N GLU A 179 6.26 -16.50 21.81
CA GLU A 179 6.00 -15.53 20.74
C GLU A 179 6.24 -16.17 19.36
N PRO A 180 5.26 -16.91 18.81
CA PRO A 180 5.42 -17.59 17.53
C PRO A 180 5.45 -16.63 16.32
N PHE A 181 5.48 -15.30 16.56
CA PHE A 181 5.44 -14.26 15.54
C PHE A 181 6.69 -13.39 15.58
N GLU A 182 7.38 -13.32 14.45
CA GLU A 182 8.58 -12.48 14.27
C GLU A 182 8.28 -11.35 13.29
N LYS A 183 8.39 -10.09 13.72
CA LYS A 183 8.27 -8.94 12.82
C LYS A 183 9.54 -8.82 11.97
N VAL A 184 9.38 -8.74 10.65
CA VAL A 184 10.51 -8.54 9.73
C VAL A 184 10.64 -7.08 9.28
N PRO A 185 11.86 -6.61 9.01
CA PRO A 185 12.08 -5.28 8.46
C PRO A 185 11.34 -5.07 7.13
N ARG A 186 10.94 -3.82 6.87
CA ARG A 186 10.27 -3.45 5.62
C ARG A 186 11.23 -3.62 4.43
N GLY A 187 10.72 -4.16 3.32
CA GLY A 187 11.50 -4.35 2.10
C GLY A 187 12.30 -5.66 2.07
N THR A 188 12.27 -6.44 3.16
CA THR A 188 12.82 -7.79 3.19
C THR A 188 12.14 -8.66 2.13
N ARG A 189 12.94 -9.32 1.29
CA ARG A 189 12.47 -10.35 0.36
C ARG A 189 12.30 -11.64 1.15
N ILE A 190 11.05 -12.04 1.34
CA ILE A 190 10.70 -13.19 2.18
C ILE A 190 11.33 -14.48 1.63
N GLU A 191 11.44 -14.56 0.31
CA GLU A 191 12.00 -15.71 -0.39
C GLU A 191 13.50 -15.90 -0.12
N ASP A 192 14.19 -14.84 0.27
CA ASP A 192 15.63 -14.85 0.57
C ASP A 192 15.91 -15.17 2.05
N LEU A 193 14.87 -15.32 2.89
CA LEU A 193 15.03 -15.60 4.31
C LEU A 193 15.34 -17.09 4.59
N PRO A 194 16.26 -17.39 5.53
CA PRO A 194 16.54 -18.76 5.94
C PRO A 194 15.27 -19.46 6.46
N GLY A 195 15.00 -20.67 5.97
CA GLY A 195 13.81 -21.43 6.33
C GLY A 195 12.61 -21.25 5.39
N TYR A 196 12.68 -20.32 4.42
CA TYR A 196 11.60 -20.12 3.45
C TYR A 196 11.41 -21.35 2.56
N ALA A 197 12.49 -21.83 1.94
CA ALA A 197 12.45 -22.99 1.03
C ALA A 197 12.04 -24.29 1.76
N GLU A 198 12.35 -24.37 3.04
CA GLU A 198 12.04 -25.50 3.92
C GLU A 198 10.64 -25.40 4.55
N GLY A 199 9.90 -24.31 4.34
CA GLY A 199 8.56 -24.10 4.92
C GLY A 199 8.57 -23.96 6.45
N MET A 200 9.64 -23.41 7.03
CA MET A 200 9.79 -23.25 8.49
C MET A 200 8.86 -22.19 9.09
N PHE A 201 8.31 -21.30 8.27
CA PHE A 201 7.40 -20.25 8.67
C PHE A 201 6.37 -19.96 7.57
N ILE A 202 5.33 -19.22 7.94
CA ILE A 202 4.36 -18.63 7.01
C ILE A 202 4.31 -17.11 7.22
N VAL A 203 3.99 -16.33 6.19
CA VAL A 203 3.74 -14.89 6.35
C VAL A 203 2.31 -14.68 6.81
N GLN A 204 2.13 -14.15 8.02
CA GLN A 204 0.81 -14.02 8.61
C GLN A 204 0.76 -12.94 9.69
N ASP A 205 -0.29 -12.12 9.65
CA ASP A 205 -0.55 -11.11 10.67
C ASP A 205 -0.95 -11.75 12.02
N PRO A 206 -0.36 -11.33 13.17
CA PRO A 206 -0.64 -11.89 14.49
C PRO A 206 -2.12 -11.87 14.87
N ALA A 207 -2.88 -10.86 14.46
CA ALA A 207 -4.30 -10.75 14.78
C ALA A 207 -5.12 -11.91 14.19
N THR A 208 -4.62 -12.57 13.14
CA THR A 208 -5.30 -13.73 12.54
C THR A 208 -5.17 -15.01 13.37
N ALA A 209 -4.22 -15.08 14.30
CA ALA A 209 -4.04 -16.23 15.20
C ALA A 209 -5.13 -16.32 16.27
N GLY A 210 -5.68 -15.18 16.69
CA GLY A 210 -6.68 -15.12 17.76
C GLY A 210 -7.91 -15.98 17.49
N ALA A 211 -8.36 -16.07 16.23
CA ALA A 211 -9.47 -16.96 15.87
C ALA A 211 -9.13 -18.44 16.12
N VAL A 212 -7.91 -18.87 15.79
CA VAL A 212 -7.45 -20.26 16.00
C VAL A 212 -7.23 -20.54 17.49
N GLU A 213 -6.73 -19.57 18.24
CA GLU A 213 -6.54 -19.68 19.70
C GLU A 213 -7.87 -19.84 20.43
N LEU A 214 -8.88 -19.05 20.05
CA LEU A 214 -10.22 -19.13 20.63
C LEU A 214 -10.93 -20.46 20.36
N MET A 215 -10.55 -21.19 19.30
CA MET A 215 -11.12 -22.51 19.01
C MET A 215 -10.65 -23.58 20.01
N GLN A 216 -9.53 -23.38 20.71
CA GLN A 216 -9.01 -24.31 21.73
C GLN A 216 -8.90 -25.78 21.25
N VAL A 217 -8.48 -25.94 20.00
CA VAL A 217 -8.43 -27.24 19.32
C VAL A 217 -7.51 -28.23 20.02
N VAL A 218 -7.97 -29.48 20.13
CA VAL A 218 -7.23 -30.59 20.76
C VAL A 218 -6.56 -31.46 19.68
N PRO A 219 -5.33 -31.98 19.90
CA PRO A 219 -4.69 -32.89 18.95
C PRO A 219 -5.57 -34.09 18.58
N GLY A 220 -5.68 -34.39 17.29
CA GLY A 220 -6.54 -35.44 16.73
C GLY A 220 -7.97 -35.02 16.44
N GLU A 221 -8.38 -33.79 16.80
CA GLU A 221 -9.71 -33.27 16.48
C GLU A 221 -9.87 -33.03 14.97
N SER A 222 -11.06 -33.31 14.43
CA SER A 222 -11.39 -33.03 13.03
C SER A 222 -11.99 -31.64 12.89
N VAL A 223 -11.36 -30.79 12.07
CA VAL A 223 -11.76 -29.37 11.91
C VAL A 223 -12.01 -29.04 10.43
N LEU A 224 -13.04 -28.26 10.15
CA LEU A 224 -13.31 -27.70 8.82
C LEU A 224 -12.85 -26.24 8.75
N ASP A 225 -11.96 -25.93 7.81
CA ASP A 225 -11.61 -24.57 7.40
C ASP A 225 -12.31 -24.27 6.06
N ALA A 226 -13.47 -23.60 6.13
CA ALA A 226 -14.40 -23.48 5.00
C ALA A 226 -14.06 -22.37 3.99
N CYS A 227 -13.10 -21.50 4.29
CA CYS A 227 -12.60 -20.43 3.41
C CYS A 227 -11.08 -20.36 3.57
N ALA A 228 -10.44 -21.47 3.21
CA ALA A 228 -9.10 -21.76 3.68
C ALA A 228 -8.02 -20.90 3.00
N ALA A 229 -8.18 -20.49 1.74
CA ALA A 229 -7.10 -19.80 1.04
C ALA A 229 -6.81 -18.41 1.63
N PRO A 230 -5.53 -18.01 1.76
CA PRO A 230 -4.31 -18.69 1.28
C PRO A 230 -3.73 -19.76 2.22
N GLY A 231 -4.41 -20.15 3.30
CA GLY A 231 -4.07 -21.33 4.12
C GLY A 231 -3.44 -21.07 5.48
N GLY A 232 -3.21 -19.81 5.86
CA GLY A 232 -2.48 -19.48 7.09
C GLY A 232 -3.12 -20.04 8.37
N LYS A 233 -4.45 -19.97 8.49
CA LYS A 233 -5.17 -20.55 9.64
C LYS A 233 -5.21 -22.08 9.59
N THR A 234 -5.36 -22.65 8.40
CA THR A 234 -5.27 -24.10 8.17
C THR A 234 -3.95 -24.66 8.70
N VAL A 235 -2.81 -24.01 8.38
CA VAL A 235 -1.48 -24.40 8.86
C VAL A 235 -1.39 -24.27 10.38
N GLN A 236 -1.92 -23.19 10.96
CA GLN A 236 -1.95 -23.02 12.42
C GLN A 236 -2.79 -24.09 13.15
N LEU A 237 -3.90 -24.53 12.57
CA LEU A 237 -4.72 -25.62 13.08
C LEU A 237 -3.97 -26.95 13.00
N PHE A 238 -3.32 -27.22 11.87
CA PHE A 238 -2.48 -28.39 11.67
C PHE A 238 -1.30 -28.43 12.67
N TRP A 239 -0.64 -27.30 12.92
CA TRP A 239 0.43 -27.20 13.92
C TRP A 239 -0.01 -27.56 15.35
N ARG A 240 -1.29 -27.35 15.67
CA ARG A 240 -1.92 -27.75 16.94
C ARG A 240 -2.36 -29.22 16.96
N GLY A 241 -2.15 -29.95 15.86
CA GLY A 241 -2.38 -31.39 15.77
C GLY A 241 -3.77 -31.79 15.29
N ALA A 242 -4.56 -30.88 14.72
CA ALA A 242 -5.86 -31.22 14.14
C ALA A 242 -5.76 -31.94 12.79
N HIS A 243 -6.78 -32.75 12.50
CA HIS A 243 -7.09 -33.25 11.17
C HIS A 243 -7.97 -32.23 10.45
N VAL A 244 -7.35 -31.40 9.61
CA VAL A 244 -8.03 -30.27 8.97
C VAL A 244 -8.54 -30.65 7.58
N THR A 245 -9.84 -30.44 7.35
CA THR A 245 -10.43 -30.39 6.01
C THR A 245 -10.47 -28.93 5.58
N ALA A 246 -9.78 -28.59 4.49
CA ALA A 246 -9.74 -27.24 3.95
C ALA A 246 -10.58 -27.15 2.68
N CYS A 247 -11.43 -26.13 2.58
CA CYS A 247 -12.26 -25.85 1.41
C CYS A 247 -12.13 -24.39 1.00
N GLU A 248 -12.13 -24.12 -0.29
CA GLU A 248 -12.14 -22.78 -0.86
C GLU A 248 -12.85 -22.81 -2.21
N VAL A 249 -13.61 -21.76 -2.52
CA VAL A 249 -14.31 -21.65 -3.80
C VAL A 249 -13.35 -21.22 -4.92
N ASN A 250 -12.38 -20.36 -4.59
CA ASN A 250 -11.34 -19.90 -5.50
C ASN A 250 -9.95 -20.20 -4.91
N PRO A 251 -9.46 -21.45 -5.03
CA PRO A 251 -8.21 -21.90 -4.42
C PRO A 251 -6.96 -21.24 -5.00
#